data_AF-A0A916RGE8-F1
#
_entry.id   AF-A0A916RGE8-F1
#
_cell.length_a   1.000
_cell.length_b   1.000
_cell.length_c   1.000
_cell.angle_alpha   90.00
_cell.angle_beta   90.00
_cell.angle_gamma   90.00
#
_symmetry.space_group_name_H-M   'P 1'
#
loop_
_entity.id
_entity.type
_entity.pdbx_description
1 polymer ?
#
loop_
_entity_poly.entity_id
_entity_poly.type
_entity_poly.pdbx_seq_one_letter_code
_entity_poly.pdbx_strand_id
1 'polypeptide(L)'
;MLLDIAFLDDATRPRAPKLENLTPQQKRPGQHLRMIHNHLRQNVTALAELVDKIAEGKMTPEQVEAETENLTMISNYRQFGNLCGQHCQIVHTHHSIEDAHIFPHLAEKGEAWKKVTDRLIAEHEIVHELLVRLVGALNTLVKEPTAENFANARELNDALARVLLSHLGYEEDEIGDALGYFEIGV
;
A
#
# COMPACT_ATOMS: atom_id res chain seq x y z
N MET A 1 15.80 10.24 -1.79
CA MET A 1 15.76 9.24 -2.90
C MET A 1 14.39 9.14 -3.58
N LEU A 2 13.49 10.11 -3.37
CA LEU A 2 12.17 10.15 -4.01
C LEU A 2 12.11 11.02 -5.28
N LEU A 3 13.10 11.89 -5.48
CA LEU A 3 13.09 12.93 -6.53
C LEU A 3 13.11 12.39 -7.96
N ASP A 4 13.47 11.12 -8.14
CA ASP A 4 13.51 10.40 -9.42
C ASP A 4 12.27 9.53 -9.67
N ILE A 5 11.32 9.47 -8.72
CA ILE A 5 10.01 8.84 -8.93
C ILE A 5 9.05 9.90 -9.48
N ALA A 6 8.58 9.69 -10.71
CA ALA A 6 7.58 10.53 -11.32
C ALA A 6 6.18 10.18 -10.78
N PHE A 7 5.77 10.83 -9.69
CA PHE A 7 4.41 10.66 -9.16
C PHE A 7 3.36 11.20 -10.13
N LEU A 8 2.27 10.45 -10.29
CA LEU A 8 1.12 10.88 -11.08
C LEU A 8 0.28 11.90 -10.30
N ASP A 9 -0.31 12.86 -11.01
CA ASP A 9 -1.24 13.83 -10.43
C ASP A 9 -2.63 13.20 -10.26
N ASP A 10 -3.11 13.09 -9.02
CA ASP A 10 -4.42 12.53 -8.69
C ASP A 10 -5.58 13.29 -9.37
N ALA A 11 -5.42 14.59 -9.65
CA ALA A 11 -6.44 15.40 -10.32
C ALA A 11 -6.65 15.00 -11.79
N THR A 12 -5.74 14.21 -12.36
CA THR A 12 -5.82 13.72 -13.75
C THR A 12 -6.45 12.33 -13.87
N ARG A 13 -6.90 11.74 -12.76
CA ARG A 13 -7.53 10.41 -12.75
C ARG A 13 -8.80 10.41 -13.63
N PRO A 14 -8.94 9.47 -14.58
CA PRO A 14 -10.18 9.30 -15.34
C PRO A 14 -11.31 8.82 -14.43
N ARG A 15 -12.56 8.96 -14.90
CA ARG A 15 -13.73 8.48 -14.16
C ARG A 15 -14.57 7.57 -15.05
N ALA A 16 -15.02 6.46 -14.50
CA ALA A 16 -15.96 5.56 -15.14
C ALA A 16 -17.42 5.99 -14.86
N PRO A 17 -18.39 5.56 -15.69
CA PRO A 17 -19.80 5.82 -15.43
C PRO A 17 -20.23 5.23 -14.09
N LYS A 18 -21.02 5.98 -13.32
CA LYS A 18 -21.65 5.45 -12.10
C LYS A 18 -22.74 4.45 -12.47
N LEU A 19 -22.73 3.31 -11.78
CA LEU A 19 -23.69 2.23 -11.97
C LEU A 19 -24.82 2.39 -10.95
N GLU A 20 -26.03 2.62 -11.46
CA GLU A 20 -27.20 2.89 -10.63
C GLU A 20 -27.99 1.61 -10.32
N ASN A 21 -28.81 1.64 -9.27
CA ASN A 21 -29.75 0.57 -8.90
C ASN A 21 -29.12 -0.81 -8.63
N LEU A 22 -27.88 -0.85 -8.13
CA LEU A 22 -27.19 -2.09 -7.81
C LEU A 22 -27.89 -2.88 -6.70
N THR A 23 -28.07 -4.17 -6.94
CA THR A 23 -28.59 -5.10 -5.93
C THR A 23 -27.57 -5.28 -4.79
N PRO A 24 -28.03 -5.72 -3.60
CA PRO A 24 -27.10 -6.08 -2.53
C PRO A 24 -26.06 -7.13 -2.93
N GLN A 25 -26.40 -8.05 -3.85
CA GLN A 25 -25.47 -9.07 -4.34
C GLN A 25 -24.38 -8.47 -5.22
N GLN A 26 -24.73 -7.54 -6.12
CA GLN A 26 -23.76 -6.84 -6.97
C GLN A 26 -22.81 -5.93 -6.17
N LYS A 27 -23.19 -5.51 -4.96
CA LYS A 27 -22.29 -4.73 -4.09
C LYS A 27 -21.25 -5.58 -3.35
N ARG A 28 -21.43 -6.91 -3.28
CA ARG A 28 -20.56 -7.79 -2.46
C ARG A 28 -19.10 -7.80 -2.93
N PRO A 29 -18.78 -7.91 -4.23
CA PRO A 29 -17.37 -7.91 -4.66
C PRO A 29 -16.64 -6.63 -4.30
N GLY A 30 -17.23 -5.45 -4.53
CA GLY A 30 -16.64 -4.18 -4.09
C GLY A 30 -16.52 -4.04 -2.57
N GLN A 31 -17.45 -4.63 -1.80
CA GLN A 31 -17.31 -4.72 -0.34
C GLN A 31 -16.14 -5.63 0.06
N HIS A 32 -15.94 -6.75 -0.63
CA HIS A 32 -14.81 -7.66 -0.39
C HIS A 32 -13.47 -6.98 -0.70
N LEU A 33 -13.37 -6.29 -1.84
CA LEU A 33 -12.20 -5.47 -2.19
C LEU A 33 -11.87 -4.47 -1.07
N ARG A 34 -12.86 -3.70 -0.63
CA ARG A 34 -12.70 -2.75 0.46
C ARG A 34 -12.33 -3.42 1.79
N MET A 35 -12.73 -4.66 2.06
CA MET A 35 -12.27 -5.39 3.25
C MET A 35 -10.77 -5.68 3.18
N ILE A 36 -10.27 -6.09 2.01
CA ILE A 36 -8.83 -6.27 1.76
C ILE A 36 -8.10 -4.93 1.93
N HIS A 37 -8.63 -3.85 1.33
CA HIS A 37 -8.04 -2.52 1.45
C HIS A 37 -8.03 -2.01 2.88
N ASN A 38 -9.07 -2.27 3.66
CA ASN A 38 -9.10 -1.89 5.08
C ASN A 38 -7.99 -2.60 5.87
N HIS A 39 -7.67 -3.86 5.55
CA HIS A 39 -6.51 -4.53 6.13
C HIS A 39 -5.20 -3.83 5.73
N LEU A 40 -5.06 -3.39 4.48
CA LEU A 40 -3.90 -2.60 4.04
C LEU A 40 -3.81 -1.26 4.76
N ARG A 41 -4.91 -0.53 4.93
CA ARG A 41 -4.97 0.75 5.68
C ARG A 41 -4.59 0.56 7.15
N GLN A 42 -5.02 -0.53 7.76
CA GLN A 42 -4.63 -0.90 9.13
C GLN A 42 -3.12 -1.14 9.22
N ASN A 43 -2.54 -1.87 8.26
CA ASN A 43 -1.10 -2.11 8.22
C ASN A 43 -0.30 -0.81 8.04
N VAL A 44 -0.74 0.10 7.16
CA VAL A 44 -0.14 1.44 7.01
C VAL A 44 -0.18 2.21 8.33
N THR A 45 -1.31 2.19 9.03
CA THR A 45 -1.46 2.87 10.33
C THR A 45 -0.52 2.27 11.38
N ALA A 46 -0.48 0.94 11.49
CA ALA A 46 0.40 0.25 12.43
C ALA A 46 1.89 0.53 12.18
N LEU A 47 2.29 0.63 10.90
CA LEU A 47 3.66 0.99 10.52
C LEU A 47 3.97 2.45 10.89
N ALA A 48 3.06 3.38 10.63
CA ALA A 48 3.24 4.79 11.00
C ALA A 48 3.39 4.95 12.52
N GLU A 49 2.53 4.31 13.31
CA GLU A 49 2.62 4.32 14.78
C GLU A 49 3.95 3.74 15.29
N LEU A 50 4.46 2.69 14.64
CA LEU A 50 5.76 2.12 15.00
C LEU A 50 6.89 3.08 14.66
N VAL A 51 6.87 3.70 13.48
CA VAL A 51 7.86 4.71 13.09
C VAL A 51 7.90 5.87 14.09
N ASP A 52 6.74 6.36 14.51
CA ASP A 52 6.66 7.46 15.47
C ASP A 52 7.19 7.05 16.86
N LYS A 53 6.85 5.85 17.35
CA LYS A 53 7.40 5.31 18.62
C LYS A 53 8.92 5.21 18.58
N ILE A 54 9.49 4.76 17.45
CA ILE A 54 10.93 4.67 17.24
C ILE A 54 11.56 6.06 17.21
N ALA A 55 10.94 7.00 16.50
CA ALA A 55 11.43 8.39 16.39
C ALA A 55 11.41 9.14 17.72
N GLU A 56 10.42 8.87 18.58
CA GLU A 56 10.33 9.47 19.91
C GLU A 56 11.25 8.80 20.95
N GLY A 57 11.89 7.68 20.61
CA GLY A 57 12.65 6.87 21.57
C GLY A 57 11.78 6.21 22.65
N LYS A 58 10.45 6.11 22.43
CA LYS A 58 9.45 5.69 23.43
C LYS A 58 8.92 4.26 23.17
N MET A 59 9.80 3.27 23.16
CA MET A 59 9.39 1.88 23.46
C MET A 59 9.88 1.55 24.87
N THR A 60 8.99 1.10 25.76
CA THR A 60 9.26 1.12 27.21
C THR A 60 10.11 -0.07 27.67
N PRO A 61 10.95 0.13 28.70
CA PRO A 61 11.84 -0.90 29.27
C PRO A 61 11.17 -2.23 29.66
N GLU A 62 9.87 -2.26 29.98
CA GLU A 62 9.15 -3.49 30.34
C GLU A 62 8.96 -4.48 29.17
N GLN A 63 9.27 -4.08 27.93
CA GLN A 63 9.24 -4.94 26.74
C GLN A 63 10.63 -5.44 26.30
N VAL A 64 11.70 -5.11 27.05
CA VAL A 64 13.10 -5.20 26.63
C VAL A 64 13.95 -6.02 27.62
N GLU A 65 13.48 -7.17 28.08
CA GLU A 65 14.26 -7.97 29.04
C GLU A 65 15.42 -8.74 28.35
N ALA A 66 16.43 -8.00 27.85
CA ALA A 66 17.86 -8.34 27.80
C ALA A 66 18.68 -7.27 27.01
N GLU A 67 19.42 -6.46 27.78
CA GLU A 67 20.60 -5.64 27.45
C GLU A 67 20.49 -4.35 26.62
N THR A 68 21.35 -3.39 27.02
CA THR A 68 21.89 -2.15 26.40
C THR A 68 21.01 -1.24 25.52
N GLU A 69 21.08 0.07 25.76
CA GLU A 69 20.39 1.13 24.98
C GLU A 69 20.60 1.04 23.45
N ASN A 70 21.72 0.43 23.01
CA ASN A 70 21.96 0.12 21.60
C ASN A 70 21.14 -1.07 21.07
N LEU A 71 20.88 -2.09 21.89
CA LEU A 71 20.10 -3.27 21.50
C LEU A 71 18.60 -2.98 21.41
N THR A 72 18.05 -2.08 22.24
CA THR A 72 16.64 -1.65 22.13
C THR A 72 16.38 -0.99 20.78
N MET A 73 17.25 -0.07 20.36
CA MET A 73 17.14 0.58 19.05
C MET A 73 17.28 -0.41 17.88
N ILE A 74 18.23 -1.35 17.98
CA ILE A 74 18.42 -2.40 16.96
C ILE A 74 17.20 -3.33 16.88
N SER A 75 16.61 -3.69 18.03
CA SER A 75 15.37 -4.49 18.10
C SER A 75 14.21 -3.78 17.41
N ASN A 76 14.04 -2.49 17.70
CA ASN A 76 13.01 -1.64 17.12
C ASN A 76 13.12 -1.57 15.58
N TYR A 77 14.33 -1.34 15.06
CA TYR A 77 14.56 -1.29 13.61
C TYR A 77 14.29 -2.63 12.91
N ARG A 78 14.61 -3.76 13.55
CA ARG A 78 14.29 -5.10 13.02
C ARG A 78 12.80 -5.36 13.01
N GLN A 79 12.09 -4.98 14.08
CA GLN A 79 10.63 -5.11 14.13
C GLN A 79 9.96 -4.30 13.03
N PHE A 80 10.39 -3.05 12.83
CA PHE A 80 9.92 -2.20 11.75
C PHE A 80 10.15 -2.86 10.38
N GLY A 81 11.37 -3.35 10.12
CA GLY A 81 11.69 -4.04 8.87
C GLY A 81 10.82 -5.28 8.60
N ASN A 82 10.57 -6.12 9.61
CA ASN A 82 9.75 -7.32 9.46
C ASN A 82 8.29 -7.00 9.13
N LEU A 83 7.67 -6.08 9.88
CA LEU A 83 6.28 -5.69 9.64
C LEU A 83 6.11 -5.01 8.29
N CYS A 84 7.06 -4.14 7.93
CA CYS A 84 7.01 -3.46 6.66
C CYS A 84 7.20 -4.45 5.50
N GLY A 85 8.11 -5.42 5.62
CA GLY A 85 8.29 -6.48 4.61
C GLY A 85 7.03 -7.34 4.40
N GLN A 86 6.32 -7.70 5.48
CA GLN A 86 5.05 -8.42 5.37
C GLN A 86 3.98 -7.59 4.67
N HIS A 87 3.82 -6.31 5.06
CA HIS A 87 2.89 -5.40 4.39
C HIS A 87 3.21 -5.26 2.90
N CYS A 88 4.50 -5.11 2.54
CA CYS A 88 4.95 -5.02 1.16
C CYS A 88 4.56 -6.25 0.35
N GLN A 89 4.71 -7.45 0.90
CA GLN A 89 4.34 -8.69 0.23
C GLN A 89 2.83 -8.80 -0.01
N ILE A 90 2.00 -8.38 0.95
CA ILE A 90 0.55 -8.41 0.81
C ILE A 90 0.10 -7.44 -0.31
N VAL A 91 0.60 -6.21 -0.30
CA VAL A 91 0.30 -5.21 -1.35
C VAL A 91 0.73 -5.74 -2.72
N HIS A 92 1.94 -6.28 -2.83
CA HIS A 92 2.43 -6.85 -4.09
C HIS A 92 1.53 -7.98 -4.61
N THR A 93 1.14 -8.92 -3.76
CA THR A 93 0.27 -10.05 -4.16
C THR A 93 -1.11 -9.56 -4.60
N HIS A 94 -1.71 -8.64 -3.85
CA HIS A 94 -3.02 -8.06 -4.15
C HIS A 94 -3.03 -7.36 -5.52
N HIS A 95 -2.10 -6.43 -5.75
CA HIS A 95 -2.00 -5.71 -7.02
C HIS A 95 -1.67 -6.66 -8.20
N SER A 96 -0.83 -7.67 -7.97
CA SER A 96 -0.51 -8.66 -9.03
C SER A 96 -1.75 -9.45 -9.46
N ILE A 97 -2.67 -9.75 -8.54
CA ILE A 97 -3.93 -10.41 -8.86
C ILE A 97 -4.82 -9.48 -9.68
N GLU A 98 -4.91 -8.21 -9.30
CA GLU A 98 -5.71 -7.22 -10.02
C GLU A 98 -5.23 -7.03 -11.45
N ASP A 99 -3.91 -6.80 -11.62
CA ASP A 99 -3.27 -6.61 -12.91
C ASP A 99 -3.45 -7.82 -13.83
N ALA A 100 -3.30 -9.03 -13.29
CA ALA A 100 -3.35 -10.25 -14.08
C ALA A 100 -4.77 -10.74 -14.37
N HIS A 101 -5.72 -10.50 -13.46
CA HIS A 101 -7.00 -11.19 -13.48
C HIS A 101 -8.24 -10.30 -13.39
N ILE A 102 -8.17 -9.08 -12.85
CA ILE A 102 -9.34 -8.22 -12.68
C ILE A 102 -9.37 -7.14 -13.77
N PHE A 103 -8.31 -6.35 -13.86
CA PHE A 103 -8.23 -5.20 -14.76
C PHE A 103 -8.39 -5.56 -16.24
N PRO A 104 -7.83 -6.66 -16.77
CA PRO A 104 -8.05 -7.05 -18.16
C PRO A 104 -9.54 -7.25 -18.49
N HIS A 105 -10.27 -7.94 -17.61
CA HIS A 105 -11.70 -8.21 -17.83
C HIS A 105 -12.57 -6.95 -17.70
N LEU A 106 -12.20 -6.02 -16.81
CA LEU A 106 -12.91 -4.76 -16.65
C LEU A 106 -12.65 -3.81 -17.82
N ALA A 107 -11.42 -3.78 -18.35
CA ALA A 107 -11.06 -2.96 -19.50
C ALA A 107 -11.89 -3.30 -20.75
N GLU A 108 -12.30 -4.57 -20.91
CA GLU A 108 -13.17 -5.03 -22.00
C GLU A 108 -14.59 -4.47 -21.93
N LYS A 109 -15.01 -3.86 -20.81
CA LYS A 109 -16.38 -3.34 -20.63
C LYS A 109 -16.58 -1.95 -21.25
N GLY A 110 -15.53 -1.33 -21.77
CA GLY A 110 -15.62 -0.10 -22.56
C GLY A 110 -14.46 0.87 -22.32
N GLU A 111 -14.38 1.91 -23.15
CA GLU A 111 -13.26 2.87 -23.14
C GLU A 111 -13.06 3.56 -21.79
N ALA A 112 -14.15 3.90 -21.09
CA ALA A 112 -14.06 4.55 -19.78
C ALA A 112 -13.43 3.62 -18.72
N TRP A 113 -13.82 2.34 -18.72
CA TRP A 113 -13.26 1.33 -17.82
C TRP A 113 -11.79 1.06 -18.14
N LYS A 114 -11.45 0.95 -19.44
CA LYS A 114 -10.07 0.83 -19.88
C LYS A 114 -9.19 1.99 -19.39
N LYS A 115 -9.66 3.24 -19.46
CA LYS A 115 -8.91 4.40 -18.96
C LYS A 115 -8.67 4.32 -17.45
N VAL A 116 -9.68 3.90 -16.68
CA VAL A 116 -9.55 3.70 -15.23
C VAL A 116 -8.53 2.62 -14.91
N THR A 117 -8.63 1.45 -15.54
CA THR A 117 -7.69 0.34 -15.30
C THR A 117 -6.28 0.67 -15.77
N ASP A 118 -6.11 1.35 -16.91
CA ASP A 118 -4.79 1.81 -17.38
C ASP A 118 -4.16 2.76 -16.36
N ARG A 119 -4.96 3.63 -15.73
CA ARG A 119 -4.50 4.50 -14.64
C ARG A 119 -4.13 3.72 -13.39
N LEU A 120 -4.93 2.75 -12.98
CA LEU A 120 -4.65 1.91 -11.79
C LEU A 120 -3.35 1.12 -11.98
N ILE A 121 -3.12 0.53 -13.16
CA ILE A 121 -1.87 -0.16 -13.50
C ILE A 121 -0.67 0.80 -13.42
N ALA A 122 -0.78 2.01 -13.98
CA ALA A 122 0.30 2.99 -13.89
C ALA A 122 0.58 3.42 -12.43
N GLU A 123 -0.45 3.47 -11.57
CA GLU A 123 -0.26 3.69 -10.14
C GLU A 123 0.36 2.48 -9.44
N HIS A 124 0.03 1.24 -9.84
CA HIS A 124 0.67 0.02 -9.36
C HIS A 124 2.17 -0.01 -9.65
N GLU A 125 2.60 0.45 -10.82
CA GLU A 125 4.04 0.54 -11.15
C GLU A 125 4.79 1.45 -10.18
N ILE A 126 4.19 2.59 -9.79
CA ILE A 126 4.77 3.51 -8.82
C ILE A 126 4.80 2.89 -7.42
N VAL A 127 3.70 2.23 -7.02
CA VAL A 127 3.65 1.50 -5.75
C VAL A 127 4.73 0.42 -5.73
N HIS A 128 4.89 -0.35 -6.81
CA HIS A 128 5.90 -1.39 -6.93
C HIS A 128 7.32 -0.81 -6.81
N GLU A 129 7.63 0.28 -7.50
CA GLU A 129 8.93 0.94 -7.39
C GLU A 129 9.22 1.39 -5.94
N LEU A 130 8.23 1.96 -5.25
CA LEU A 130 8.34 2.33 -3.84
C LEU A 130 8.57 1.10 -2.94
N LEU A 131 7.85 0.01 -3.18
CA LEU A 131 8.00 -1.26 -2.45
C LEU A 131 9.42 -1.81 -2.62
N VAL A 132 9.95 -1.86 -3.84
CA VAL A 132 11.30 -2.35 -4.13
C VAL A 132 12.36 -1.51 -3.40
N ARG A 133 12.26 -0.18 -3.49
CA ARG A 133 13.18 0.74 -2.81
C ARG A 133 13.08 0.63 -1.30
N LEU A 134 11.86 0.51 -0.76
CA LEU A 134 11.64 0.38 0.67
C LEU A 134 12.22 -0.94 1.20
N VAL A 135 12.00 -2.07 0.52
CA VAL A 135 12.63 -3.35 0.86
C VAL A 135 14.15 -3.23 0.83
N GLY A 136 14.73 -2.54 -0.17
CA GLY A 136 16.16 -2.24 -0.22
C GLY A 136 16.64 -1.43 1.00
N ALA A 137 15.94 -0.34 1.32
CA ALA A 137 16.25 0.51 2.47
C ALA A 137 16.15 -0.23 3.81
N LEU A 138 15.14 -1.09 3.97
CA LEU A 138 14.96 -1.92 5.17
C LEU A 138 16.07 -2.96 5.30
N ASN A 139 16.48 -3.59 4.20
CA ASN A 139 17.61 -4.52 4.20
C ASN A 139 18.92 -3.82 4.61
N THR A 140 19.13 -2.58 4.15
CA THR A 140 20.26 -1.75 4.59
C THR A 140 20.14 -1.40 6.06
N LEU A 141 18.97 -0.97 6.53
CA LEU A 141 18.73 -0.63 7.94
C LEU A 141 18.97 -1.82 8.89
N VAL A 142 18.57 -3.03 8.51
CA VAL A 142 18.81 -4.25 9.30
C VAL A 142 20.30 -4.57 9.42
N LYS A 143 21.07 -4.33 8.35
CA LYS A 143 22.53 -4.54 8.33
C LYS A 143 23.27 -3.43 9.09
N GLU A 144 22.82 -2.20 8.92
CA GLU A 144 23.45 -0.98 9.41
C GLU A 144 22.39 -0.07 10.09
N PRO A 145 22.13 -0.30 11.39
CA PRO A 145 21.06 0.36 12.16
C PRO A 145 21.40 1.80 12.54
N THR A 146 21.56 2.69 11.56
CA THR A 146 21.90 4.10 11.76
C THR A 146 20.66 5.00 11.65
N ALA A 147 20.72 6.20 12.25
CA ALA A 147 19.64 7.18 12.16
C ALA A 147 19.38 7.65 10.72
N GLU A 148 20.42 7.73 9.89
CA GLU A 148 20.33 8.07 8.47
C GLU A 148 19.57 6.99 7.68
N ASN A 149 19.93 5.71 7.87
CA ASN A 149 19.25 4.60 7.21
C ASN A 149 17.78 4.50 7.65
N PHE A 150 17.50 4.80 8.93
CA PHE A 150 16.13 4.86 9.42
C PHE A 150 15.34 6.00 8.78
N ALA A 151 15.92 7.21 8.71
CA ALA A 151 15.28 8.35 8.07
C ALA A 151 14.95 8.08 6.59
N ASN A 152 15.85 7.41 5.87
CA ASN A 152 15.62 7.01 4.49
C ASN A 152 14.49 5.97 4.35
N ALA A 153 14.47 4.94 5.19
CA ALA A 153 13.39 3.95 5.20
C ALA A 153 12.03 4.59 5.55
N ARG A 154 12.03 5.54 6.50
CA ARG A 154 10.86 6.34 6.86
C ARG A 154 10.36 7.18 5.68
N GLU A 155 11.24 7.93 5.00
CA GLU A 155 10.89 8.76 3.85
C GLU A 155 10.18 7.93 2.75
N LEU A 156 10.71 6.74 2.45
CA LEU A 156 10.11 5.80 1.49
C LEU A 156 8.78 5.23 1.97
N ASN A 157 8.67 4.87 3.25
CA ASN A 157 7.43 4.38 3.85
C ASN A 157 6.33 5.45 3.82
N ASP A 158 6.64 6.70 4.14
CA ASP A 158 5.68 7.81 4.14
C ASP A 158 5.19 8.11 2.72
N ALA A 159 6.10 8.04 1.73
CA ALA A 159 5.73 8.14 0.32
C ALA A 159 4.81 6.99 -0.13
N LEU A 160 5.15 5.75 0.22
CA LEU A 160 4.33 4.57 -0.06
C LEU A 160 2.95 4.70 0.57
N ALA A 161 2.87 5.07 1.86
CA ALA A 161 1.62 5.25 2.58
C ALA A 161 0.72 6.30 1.88
N ARG A 162 1.28 7.46 1.51
CA ARG A 162 0.53 8.51 0.81
C ARG A 162 -0.04 8.02 -0.51
N VAL A 163 0.78 7.38 -1.35
CA VAL A 163 0.37 6.90 -2.67
C VAL A 163 -0.64 5.77 -2.54
N LEU A 164 -0.34 4.75 -1.73
CA LEU A 164 -1.20 3.59 -1.53
C LEU A 164 -2.56 4.00 -0.98
N LEU A 165 -2.63 4.86 0.05
CA LEU A 165 -3.92 5.27 0.63
C LEU A 165 -4.81 6.01 -0.37
N SER A 166 -4.21 6.89 -1.20
CA SER A 166 -4.92 7.59 -2.27
C SER A 166 -5.40 6.62 -3.35
N HIS A 167 -4.51 5.73 -3.79
CA HIS A 167 -4.77 4.71 -4.79
C HIS A 167 -5.95 3.80 -4.42
N LEU A 168 -5.91 3.21 -3.22
CA LEU A 168 -6.97 2.31 -2.74
C LEU A 168 -8.34 3.00 -2.72
N GLY A 169 -8.39 4.29 -2.37
CA GLY A 169 -9.64 5.06 -2.37
C GLY A 169 -10.20 5.29 -3.76
N TYR A 170 -9.33 5.61 -4.71
CA TYR A 170 -9.72 5.80 -6.11
C TYR A 170 -10.20 4.49 -6.74
N GLU A 171 -9.53 3.38 -6.47
CA GLU A 171 -9.95 2.06 -6.94
C GLU A 171 -11.33 1.67 -6.40
N GLU A 172 -11.53 1.78 -5.08
CA GLU A 172 -12.82 1.50 -4.44
C GLU A 172 -13.96 2.31 -5.08
N ASP A 173 -13.73 3.61 -5.30
CA ASP A 173 -14.70 4.54 -5.86
C ASP A 173 -15.08 4.24 -7.32
N GLU A 174 -14.12 3.78 -8.12
CA GLU A 174 -14.30 3.64 -9.55
C GLU A 174 -14.66 2.23 -9.96
N ILE A 175 -14.02 1.19 -9.42
CA ILE A 175 -14.25 -0.18 -9.89
C ILE A 175 -15.10 -1.02 -8.95
N GLY A 176 -15.20 -0.65 -7.66
CA GLY A 176 -15.84 -1.49 -6.64
C GLY A 176 -17.24 -1.99 -7.02
N ASP A 177 -18.09 -1.09 -7.49
CA ASP A 177 -19.44 -1.41 -7.95
C ASP A 177 -19.44 -2.20 -9.28
N ALA A 178 -18.47 -1.93 -10.15
CA ALA A 178 -18.34 -2.57 -11.46
C ALA A 178 -18.01 -4.07 -11.34
N LEU A 179 -17.24 -4.45 -10.31
CA LEU A 179 -16.85 -5.85 -10.08
C LEU A 179 -18.07 -6.76 -10.00
N GLY A 180 -19.04 -6.44 -9.14
CA GLY A 180 -20.25 -7.27 -9.04
C GLY A 180 -21.28 -7.00 -10.12
N TYR A 181 -21.33 -5.81 -10.71
CA TYR A 181 -22.21 -5.52 -11.84
C TYR A 181 -21.86 -6.35 -13.09
N PHE A 182 -20.56 -6.53 -13.36
CA PHE A 182 -20.05 -7.30 -14.49
C PHE A 182 -19.65 -8.75 -14.13
N GLU A 183 -19.94 -9.19 -12.91
CA GLU A 183 -19.62 -10.53 -12.41
C GLU A 183 -18.12 -10.88 -12.51
N ILE A 184 -17.25 -9.90 -12.25
CA ILE A 184 -15.80 -10.07 -12.16
C ILE A 184 -15.46 -10.52 -10.73
N GLY A 185 -14.83 -11.69 -10.62
CA GLY A 185 -14.49 -12.30 -9.32
C GLY A 185 -13.39 -11.55 -8.57
N VAL A 186 -13.56 -11.47 -7.24
CA VAL A 186 -12.61 -10.94 -6.25
C VAL A 186 -12.57 -11.85 -5.04
#